data_AF-A0A2V9WHA2-F1
#
_entry.id   AF-A0A2V9WHA2-F1
#
_cell.length_a   1.000
_cell.length_b   1.000
_cell.length_c   1.000
_cell.angle_alpha   90.00
_cell.angle_beta   90.00
_cell.angle_gamma   90.00
#
_symmetry.space_group_name_H-M   'P 1'
#
loop_
_entity.id
_entity.type
_entity.pdbx_description
1 polymer ?
#
loop_
_entity_poly.entity_id
_entity_poly.type
_entity_poly.pdbx_seq_one_letter_code
_entity_poly.pdbx_strand_id
1 'polypeptide(L)' 'MPGTVEKIIPPVHPSGPEKAQIALEGADELYREIRIENSLTDENGDEVRLKKGAEVEITVEADPEATTPASKGKP' A
#
# COMPACT_ATOMS: atom_id res chain seq x y z
N MET A 1 -3.89 5.65 -7.42
CA MET A 1 -3.41 4.53 -8.25
C MET A 1 -4.30 3.34 -7.99
N PRO A 2 -5.01 2.82 -9.00
CA PRO A 2 -5.86 1.67 -8.81
C PRO A 2 -5.06 0.39 -8.63
N GLY A 3 -5.58 -0.52 -7.80
CA GLY A 3 -4.96 -1.81 -7.54
C GLY A 3 -5.94 -2.83 -7.03
N THR A 4 -5.49 -4.09 -6.99
CA THR A 4 -6.27 -5.22 -6.49
C THR A 4 -5.50 -5.95 -5.41
N VAL A 5 -6.17 -6.31 -4.32
CA VAL A 5 -5.59 -7.15 -3.26
C VAL A 5 -5.40 -8.57 -3.79
N GLU A 6 -4.19 -8.89 -4.25
CA GLU A 6 -3.88 -10.19 -4.86
C GLU A 6 -3.75 -11.29 -3.80
N LYS A 7 -3.16 -10.95 -2.64
CA LYS A 7 -2.88 -11.92 -1.59
C LYS A 7 -2.93 -11.31 -0.20
N ILE A 8 -3.45 -12.08 0.75
CA ILE A 8 -3.27 -11.86 2.18
C ILE A 8 -2.18 -12.81 2.65
N ILE A 9 -1.08 -12.25 3.15
CA ILE A 9 0.09 -12.98 3.60
C ILE A 9 -0.02 -13.14 5.12
N PRO A 10 -0.11 -14.37 5.65
CA PRO A 10 -0.17 -14.58 7.09
C PRO A 10 1.13 -14.10 7.75
N PRO A 11 1.07 -13.71 9.03
CA PRO A 11 2.25 -13.23 9.74
C PRO A 11 3.28 -14.34 9.90
N VAL A 12 4.56 -13.98 9.81
CA VAL A 12 5.68 -14.93 10.05
C VAL A 12 5.75 -15.33 11.53
N HIS A 13 5.35 -14.43 12.42
CA HIS A 13 5.28 -14.66 13.86
C HIS A 13 3.80 -14.68 14.30
N PRO A 14 3.37 -15.59 15.19
CA PRO A 14 1.95 -15.71 15.58
C PRO A 14 1.32 -14.43 16.12
N SER A 15 2.13 -13.54 16.71
CA SER A 15 1.67 -12.27 17.29
C SER A 15 1.75 -11.08 16.32
N GLY A 16 2.21 -11.27 15.08
CA GLY A 16 2.32 -10.20 14.09
C GLY A 16 1.04 -10.00 13.28
N PRO A 17 0.83 -8.82 12.66
CA PRO A 17 -0.28 -8.60 11.75
C PRO A 17 -0.04 -9.31 10.40
N GLU A 18 -1.13 -9.72 9.76
CA GLU A 18 -1.07 -10.18 8.37
C GLU A 18 -0.76 -9.00 7.43
N LYS A 19 -0.25 -9.29 6.23
CA LYS A 19 0.06 -8.27 5.23
C LYS A 19 -0.86 -8.40 4.03
N ALA A 20 -1.33 -7.28 3.50
CA ALA A 20 -2.01 -7.23 2.22
C ALA A 20 -0.99 -6.95 1.12
N GLN A 21 -0.92 -7.83 0.13
CA GLN A 21 -0.19 -7.63 -1.12
C GLN A 21 -1.18 -7.10 -2.16
N ILE A 22 -0.91 -5.89 -2.66
CA ILE A 22 -1.75 -5.19 -3.62
C ILE A 22 -0.98 -5.09 -4.93
N ALA A 23 -1.56 -5.61 -6.01
CA ALA A 23 -1.06 -5.45 -7.36
C ALA A 23 -1.59 -4.14 -7.95
N LEU A 24 -0.70 -3.27 -8.43
CA LEU A 24 -1.05 -2.00 -9.07
C LEU A 24 -1.32 -2.19 -10.57
N GLU A 25 -2.40 -1.58 -11.05
CA GLU A 25 -2.67 -1.53 -12.49
C GLU A 25 -1.75 -0.50 -13.17
N GLY A 26 -1.17 -0.86 -14.32
CA GLY A 26 -0.47 0.08 -15.21
C GLY A 26 1.01 0.41 -14.97
N ALA A 27 1.71 -0.15 -13.97
CA ALA A 27 3.18 0.07 -13.80
C ALA A 27 4.04 -0.69 -14.85
N ASP A 28 5.26 -1.20 -14.64
CA ASP A 28 5.94 -2.11 -15.61
C ASP A 28 6.11 -3.50 -14.96
N GLU A 29 6.19 -4.60 -15.74
CA GLU A 29 6.00 -6.00 -15.28
C GLU A 29 6.84 -6.42 -14.07
N LEU A 30 7.98 -5.76 -13.83
CA LEU A 30 8.96 -6.24 -12.86
C LEU A 30 8.65 -5.87 -11.40
N TYR A 31 7.94 -4.77 -11.10
CA TYR A 31 7.67 -4.34 -9.71
C TYR A 31 6.41 -3.48 -9.55
N ARG A 32 5.23 -4.12 -9.52
CA ARG A 32 3.93 -3.44 -9.29
C ARG A 32 3.24 -3.82 -7.99
N GLU A 33 3.89 -4.54 -7.09
CA GLU A 33 3.25 -4.95 -5.83
C GLU A 33 3.67 -4.05 -4.66
N ILE A 34 2.70 -3.65 -3.86
CA ILE A 34 2.93 -3.02 -2.56
C ILE A 34 2.46 -3.99 -1.48
N ARG A 35 3.26 -4.13 -0.42
CA ARG A 35 2.90 -4.88 0.79
C ARG A 35 2.75 -3.95 1.97
N ILE A 36 1.55 -3.90 2.53
CA ILE A 36 1.24 -3.12 3.73
C ILE A 36 0.74 -4.04 4.83
N GLU A 37 0.93 -3.64 6.08
CA GLU A 37 0.29 -4.31 7.22
C GLU A 37 -1.23 -4.12 7.12
N ASN A 38 -1.98 -5.21 7.26
CA ASN A 38 -3.44 -5.20 7.14
C ASN A 38 -4.09 -4.88 8.49
N SER A 39 -3.63 -3.79 9.11
CA SER A 39 -4.12 -3.24 10.37
C SER A 39 -4.62 -1.84 10.08
N LEU A 40 -5.78 -1.77 9.43
CA LEU A 40 -6.39 -0.51 9.01
C LEU A 40 -7.45 -0.07 10.02
N THR A 41 -7.71 1.22 10.03
CA THR A 41 -8.76 1.83 10.85
C THR A 41 -9.70 2.60 9.94
N ASP A 42 -11.00 2.46 10.15
CA ASP A 42 -11.99 3.22 9.40
C ASP A 42 -12.22 4.63 10.01
N GLU A 43 -13.15 5.39 9.42
CA GLU A 43 -13.51 6.74 9.87
C GLU A 43 -14.11 6.79 11.29
N ASN A 44 -14.62 5.68 11.80
CA ASN A 44 -15.21 5.56 13.13
C ASN A 44 -14.17 5.14 14.19
N GLY A 45 -12.96 4.76 13.77
CA GLY A 45 -11.94 4.22 14.66
C GLY A 45 -11.96 2.70 14.79
N ASP A 46 -12.77 2.00 13.98
CA ASP A 46 -12.89 0.53 14.05
C ASP A 46 -11.77 -0.15 13.27
N GLU A 47 -11.23 -1.25 13.82
CA GLU A 47 -10.23 -2.06 13.12
C GLU A 47 -10.89 -2.80 11.94
N VAL A 48 -10.37 -2.56 10.74
CA VAL A 48 -10.82 -3.19 9.51
C VAL A 48 -9.66 -3.82 8.75
N ARG A 49 -9.98 -4.78 7.89
CA ARG A 49 -8.99 -5.52 7.11
C ARG A 49 -9.41 -5.65 5.65
N LEU A 50 -8.44 -5.49 4.75
CA LEU A 50 -8.59 -5.77 3.34
C LEU A 50 -8.82 -7.26 3.10
N LYS A 51 -9.65 -7.55 2.10
CA LYS A 51 -9.96 -8.91 1.66
C LYS A 51 -9.29 -9.17 0.31
N LYS A 52 -8.87 -10.42 0.08
CA LYS A 52 -8.38 -10.85 -1.23
C LYS A 52 -9.43 -10.58 -2.32
N GLY A 53 -8.99 -10.02 -3.44
CA GLY A 53 -9.82 -9.67 -4.60
C GLY A 53 -10.52 -8.32 -4.49
N ALA A 54 -10.33 -7.58 -3.38
CA ALA A 54 -10.87 -6.22 -3.27
C ALA A 54 -10.13 -5.27 -4.22
N GLU A 55 -10.89 -4.47 -4.95
CA GLU A 55 -10.39 -3.31 -5.69
C GLU A 55 -10.14 -2.16 -4.71
N VAL A 56 -8.99 -1.49 -4.84
CA VAL A 56 -8.56 -0.42 -3.95
C VAL A 56 -7.93 0.72 -4.74
N GLU A 57 -8.11 1.94 -4.25
CA GLU A 57 -7.42 3.12 -4.76
C GLU A 57 -6.31 3.52 -3.76
N ILE A 58 -5.08 3.61 -4.25
CA ILE A 58 -3.91 3.92 -3.43
C ILE A 58 -3.47 5.36 -3.66
N THR A 59 -3.40 6.12 -2.56
CA THR A 59 -2.81 7.46 -2.48
C THR A 59 -1.62 7.41 -1.53
N VAL A 60 -0.48 7.95 -1.95
CA VAL A 60 0.72 8.07 -1.11
C VAL A 60 0.96 9.54 -0.84
N GLU A 61 0.96 9.92 0.44
CA GLU A 61 1.19 11.29 0.88
C GLU A 61 2.47 11.36 1.69
N ALA A 62 3.18 12.49 1.58
CA ALA A 62 4.38 12.78 2.34
C ALA A 62 4.38 14.25 2.72
N ASP A 63 4.90 14.55 3.90
CA ASP A 63 5.10 15.94 4.32
C ASP A 63 6.00 16.67 3.32
N PRO A 64 5.72 17.95 3.01
CA PRO A 64 6.55 18.73 2.08
C PRO A 64 8.04 18.72 2.46
N GLU A 65 8.34 18.75 3.76
CA GLU A 65 9.71 18.70 4.30
C GLU A 65 10.41 17.34 4.07
N ALA A 66 9.64 16.27 3.87
CA ALA A 66 10.13 14.93 3.57
C ALA A 66 10.28 14.67 2.05
N THR A 67 10.01 15.66 1.20
CA THR A 67 10.11 15.54 -0.26
C THR A 67 11.22 16.41 -0.82
N THR A 68 11.84 15.98 -1.92
CA THR A 68 12.79 16.80 -2.67
C THR A 68 12.18 17.22 -4.01
N PRO A 69 12.48 18.44 -4.51
CA PRO A 69 12.01 18.87 -5.83
C PRO A 69 12.56 17.93 -6.91
N ALA A 70 11.70 17.51 -7.84
CA ALA A 70 12.03 16.53 -8.89
C ALA A 70 13.23 16.95 -9.79
N SER A 71 13.54 18.24 -9.86
CA SER A 71 14.82 18.77 -10.37
C SER A 71 14.84 20.29 -10.26
N LYS A 72 15.87 20.88 -9.66
CA LYS A 72 16.42 22.14 -10.19
C LYS A 72 17.49 21.68 -11.19
N GLY A 73 17.30 22.02 -12.46
CA GLY A 73 18.30 21.74 -13.50
C GLY A 73 19.70 22.15 -13.03
N LYS A 74 20.65 21.26 -13.26
CA LYS A 74 22.09 21.46 -13.04
C LYS A 74 22.53 22.81 -13.66
N PRO A 75 23.34 23.64 -12.98
CA PRO A 75 23.91 24.84 -13.59
C PRO A 75 24.84 24.51 -14.76
#